data_AF-A0A2S0KKJ9-F1
#
_entry.id   AF-A0A2S0KKJ9-F1
#
_cell.length_a   1.000
_cell.length_b   1.000
_cell.length_c   1.000
_cell.angle_alpha   90.00
_cell.angle_beta   90.00
_cell.angle_gamma   90.00
#
_symmetry.space_group_name_H-M   'P 1'
#
loop_
_entity.id
_entity.type
_entity.pdbx_description
1 polymer ?
#
loop_
_entity_poly.entity_id
_entity_poly.type
_entity_poly.pdbx_seq_one_letter_code
_entity_poly.pdbx_strand_id
1 'polypeptide(L)'
;MARLRVREGTGRWWSLEARSTRDAVIVRLTPRVVPDGLTARELDVVGLVSRGWSNERIAGVLAVTPRTVRAHVESALAKTRADNRTALTRLACARDLDTLTAFAASA
;
A
#
# COMPACT_ATOMS: atom_id res chain seq x y z
N MET A 1 -9.55 -15.92 0.69
CA MET A 1 -8.18 -15.92 0.12
C MET A 1 -7.68 -14.50 0.30
N ALA A 2 -6.70 -14.29 1.18
CA ALA A 2 -6.15 -12.95 1.40
C ALA A 2 -5.06 -12.70 0.35
N ARG A 3 -5.18 -11.58 -0.37
CA ARG A 3 -4.14 -11.07 -1.25
C ARG A 3 -3.57 -9.83 -0.60
N LEU A 4 -2.25 -9.82 -0.37
CA LEU A 4 -1.57 -8.69 0.24
C LEU A 4 -0.29 -8.40 -0.53
N ARG A 5 0.19 -7.15 -0.48
CA ARG A 5 1.48 -6.78 -1.09
C ARG A 5 2.55 -6.63 -0.03
N VAL A 6 3.70 -7.26 -0.23
CA VAL A 6 4.87 -7.14 0.64
C VAL A 6 5.99 -6.47 -0.11
N ARG A 7 6.67 -5.55 0.58
CA ARG A 7 7.93 -4.98 0.11
C ARG A 7 9.08 -5.73 0.78
N GLU A 8 9.98 -6.26 -0.03
CA GLU A 8 11.25 -6.81 0.41
C GLU A 8 12.23 -5.69 0.80
N GLY A 9 13.25 -5.99 1.61
CA GLY A 9 14.28 -5.03 2.01
C GLY A 9 15.01 -4.34 0.84
N THR A 10 15.06 -5.00 -0.33
CA THR A 10 15.63 -4.47 -1.58
C THR A 10 14.70 -3.49 -2.32
N GLY A 11 13.46 -3.31 -1.85
CA GLY A 11 12.45 -2.47 -2.50
C GLY A 11 11.60 -3.20 -3.56
N ARG A 12 11.84 -4.49 -3.81
CA ARG A 12 11.02 -5.31 -4.70
C ARG A 12 9.67 -5.63 -4.06
N TRP A 13 8.62 -5.63 -4.87
CA TRP A 13 7.26 -5.92 -4.44
C TRP A 13 6.86 -7.34 -4.79
N TRP A 14 6.15 -7.95 -3.85
CA TRP A 14 5.64 -9.31 -3.94
C TRP A 14 4.14 -9.29 -3.67
N SER A 15 3.37 -9.99 -4.51
CA SER A 15 2.00 -10.35 -4.18
C SER A 15 2.02 -11.62 -3.36
N LEU A 16 1.47 -11.56 -2.16
CA LEU A 16 1.30 -12.67 -1.24
C LEU A 16 -0.14 -13.15 -1.32
N GLU A 17 -0.31 -14.40 -1.72
CA GLU A 17 -1.60 -15.07 -1.67
C GLU A 17 -1.53 -16.23 -0.69
N ALA A 18 -2.32 -16.15 0.37
CA ALA A 18 -2.39 -17.21 1.37
C ALA A 18 -3.67 -18.03 1.20
N ARG A 19 -3.52 -19.35 1.15
CA ARG A 19 -4.62 -20.32 1.24
C ARG A 19 -4.36 -21.23 2.44
N SER A 20 -5.32 -21.25 3.36
CA SER A 20 -5.32 -22.19 4.48
C SER A 20 -5.91 -23.53 4.04
N THR A 21 -5.31 -24.62 4.50
CA THR A 21 -5.90 -25.98 4.53
C THR A 21 -6.18 -26.36 5.99
N ARG A 22 -6.57 -27.60 6.27
CA ARG A 22 -6.80 -28.05 7.66
C ARG A 22 -5.53 -28.00 8.51
N ASP A 23 -4.39 -28.38 7.93
CA ASP A 23 -3.14 -28.58 8.68
C ASP A 23 -1.97 -27.72 8.17
N ALA A 24 -2.18 -26.90 7.13
CA ALA A 24 -1.11 -26.09 6.53
C ALA A 24 -1.62 -24.75 5.98
N VAL A 25 -0.70 -23.83 5.78
CA VAL A 25 -0.93 -22.59 5.02
C VAL A 25 0.01 -22.58 3.83
N ILE A 26 -0.56 -22.50 2.63
CA ILE A 26 0.20 -22.33 1.39
C ILE A 26 0.28 -20.84 1.10
N VAL A 27 1.50 -20.32 1.04
CA VAL A 27 1.79 -18.93 0.67
C VAL A 27 2.42 -18.91 -0.72
N ARG A 28 1.76 -18.25 -1.67
CA ARG A 28 2.31 -17.99 -3.01
C ARG A 28 2.82 -16.55 -3.06
N LEU A 29 4.12 -16.40 -3.33
CA LEU A 29 4.79 -15.12 -3.56
C LEU A 29 5.06 -14.94 -5.05
N THR A 30 4.56 -13.87 -5.66
CA THR A 30 4.86 -13.53 -7.06
C THR A 30 5.44 -12.11 -7.16
N PRO A 31 6.57 -11.91 -7.87
CA PRO A 31 7.11 -10.58 -8.09
C PRO A 31 6.07 -9.73 -8.83
N ARG A 32 5.88 -8.49 -8.37
CA ARG A 32 4.92 -7.55 -8.97
C ARG A 32 5.58 -6.21 -9.22
N VAL A 33 5.37 -5.65 -10.40
CA VAL A 33 5.73 -4.26 -10.70
C VAL A 33 4.72 -3.36 -10.01
N VAL A 34 5.21 -2.28 -9.39
CA VAL A 34 4.34 -1.30 -8.74
C VAL A 34 3.39 -0.70 -9.79
N PRO A 35 2.05 -0.72 -9.56
CA PRO A 35 1.09 -0.16 -10.50
C PRO A 35 1.29 1.33 -10.75
N ASP A 36 0.87 1.81 -11.93
CA ASP A 36 0.76 3.24 -12.26
C ASP A 36 2.07 4.04 -12.14
N GLY A 37 3.24 3.38 -12.14
CA GLY A 37 4.54 4.04 -11.97
C GLY A 37 4.77 4.59 -10.57
N LEU A 38 3.98 4.15 -9.58
CA LEU A 38 4.18 4.55 -8.19
C LEU A 38 5.54 4.05 -7.69
N THR A 39 6.19 4.84 -6.83
CA THR A 39 7.33 4.36 -6.07
C THR A 39 6.84 3.44 -4.94
N ALA A 40 7.76 2.65 -4.38
CA ALA A 40 7.45 1.83 -3.22
C ALA A 40 6.88 2.67 -2.07
N ARG A 41 7.43 3.86 -1.84
CA ARG A 41 6.99 4.74 -0.76
C ARG A 41 5.62 5.35 -1.02
N GLU A 42 5.33 5.72 -2.27
CA GLU A 42 4.00 6.18 -2.65
C GLU A 42 2.96 5.07 -2.46
N LEU A 43 3.28 3.82 -2.81
CA LEU A 43 2.37 2.70 -2.61
C LEU A 43 2.08 2.45 -1.11
N ASP A 44 3.09 2.54 -0.24
CA ASP A 44 2.90 2.47 1.21
C ASP A 44 1.91 3.55 1.69
N VAL A 45 2.09 4.79 1.23
CA VAL A 45 1.21 5.91 1.59
C VAL A 45 -0.20 5.70 1.04
N VAL A 46 -0.35 5.27 -0.21
CA VAL A 46 -1.66 4.97 -0.84
C VAL A 46 -2.41 3.87 -0.09
N GLY A 47 -1.73 2.81 0.34
CA GLY A 47 -2.33 1.73 1.13
C GLY A 47 -2.83 2.21 2.50
N LEU A 48 -2.14 3.16 3.14
CA LEU A 48 -2.62 3.74 4.40
C LEU A 48 -3.74 4.77 4.19
N VAL A 49 -3.68 5.54 3.10
CA VAL A 49 -4.75 6.46 2.69
C VAL A 49 -6.06 5.70 2.44
N SER A 50 -6.00 4.53 1.79
CA SER A 50 -7.20 3.74 1.51
C SER A 50 -7.90 3.22 2.77
N ARG A 51 -7.16 3.13 3.89
CA ARG A 51 -7.67 2.81 5.23
C ARG A 51 -8.25 4.03 5.97
N GLY A 52 -8.29 5.20 5.33
CA GLY A 52 -8.82 6.43 5.90
C GLY A 52 -7.89 7.14 6.89
N TRP A 53 -6.60 6.78 6.93
CA TRP A 53 -5.67 7.38 7.87
C TRP A 53 -5.34 8.82 7.52
N SER A 54 -5.09 9.66 8.53
CA SER A 54 -4.63 11.04 8.35
C SER A 54 -3.14 11.10 8.00
N ASN A 55 -2.67 12.23 7.47
CA ASN A 55 -1.24 12.39 7.15
C ASN A 55 -0.36 12.31 8.41
N GLU A 56 -0.88 12.76 9.55
CA GLU A 56 -0.21 12.71 10.86
C GLU A 56 -0.03 11.26 11.33
N ARG A 57 -1.08 10.45 11.23
CA ARG A 57 -1.00 9.03 11.59
C ARG A 57 -0.06 8.26 10.66
N ILE A 58 -0.14 8.52 9.37
CA ILE A 58 0.75 7.94 8.37
C ILE A 58 2.20 8.33 8.66
N ALA A 59 2.46 9.61 8.95
CA ALA A 59 3.78 10.13 9.27
C ALA A 59 4.41 9.40 10.46
N GLY A 60 3.64 9.18 11.54
CA GLY A 60 4.08 8.44 12.71
C GLY A 60 4.51 7.01 12.40
N VAL A 61 3.66 6.25 11.71
CA VAL A 61 3.95 4.85 11.36
C VAL A 61 5.11 4.71 10.39
N LEU A 62 5.21 5.65 9.45
CA LEU A 62 6.22 5.62 8.41
C LEU A 62 7.53 6.31 8.83
N ALA A 63 7.63 6.84 10.04
CA ALA A 63 8.78 7.58 10.57
C ALA A 63 9.24 8.73 9.65
N VAL A 64 8.28 9.53 9.16
CA VAL A 64 8.52 10.73 8.32
C VAL A 64 7.67 11.89 8.81
N THR A 65 7.83 13.07 8.21
CA THR A 65 6.99 14.24 8.56
C THR A 65 5.63 14.19 7.84
N PRO A 66 4.57 14.82 8.39
CA PRO A 66 3.29 14.99 7.69
C PRO A 66 3.44 15.71 6.34
N ARG A 67 4.40 16.64 6.24
CA ARG A 67 4.76 17.32 4.98
C ARG A 67 5.28 16.33 3.93
N THR A 68 6.13 15.39 4.33
CA THR A 68 6.64 14.33 3.45
C THR A 68 5.51 13.43 2.98
N VAL A 69 4.58 13.06 3.87
CA VAL A 69 3.39 12.27 3.49
C VAL A 69 2.56 13.03 2.46
N ARG A 70 2.31 14.33 2.67
CA ARG A 70 1.58 15.17 1.72
C ARG A 70 2.23 15.16 0.34
N ALA A 71 3.55 15.32 0.27
CA ALA A 71 4.28 15.28 -1.01
C ALA A 71 4.13 13.92 -1.72
N HIS A 72 4.17 12.81 -0.99
CA HIS A 72 3.90 11.48 -1.56
C HIS A 72 2.46 11.33 -2.05
N VAL A 73 1.47 11.86 -1.33
CA VAL A 73 0.06 11.86 -1.78
C VAL A 73 -0.09 12.67 -3.07
N GLU A 74 0.48 13.87 -3.14
CA GLU A 74 0.43 14.72 -4.34
C GLU A 74 1.08 14.03 -5.55
N SER A 75 2.24 13.40 -5.35
CA SER A 75 2.90 12.62 -6.42
C SER A 75 2.06 11.41 -6.85
N ALA A 76 1.45 10.68 -5.89
CA ALA A 76 0.60 9.54 -6.17
C ALA A 76 -0.68 9.93 -6.92
N LEU A 77 -1.31 11.06 -6.57
CA LEU A 77 -2.46 11.61 -7.30
C LEU A 77 -2.12 11.86 -8.77
N ALA A 78 -0.97 12.51 -9.03
CA ALA A 78 -0.52 12.78 -10.40
C ALA A 78 -0.28 11.49 -11.19
N LYS A 79 0.39 10.49 -10.59
CA LYS A 79 0.72 9.21 -11.24
C LYS A 79 -0.50 8.33 -11.50
N THR A 80 -1.43 8.31 -10.56
CA THR A 80 -2.68 7.51 -10.67
C THR A 80 -3.79 8.23 -11.44
N ARG A 81 -3.59 9.52 -11.76
CA ARG A 81 -4.60 10.42 -12.36
C ARG A 81 -5.87 10.51 -11.51
N ALA A 82 -5.73 10.43 -10.20
CA ALA A 82 -6.82 10.63 -9.27
C ALA A 82 -6.96 12.11 -8.94
N ASP A 83 -8.17 12.66 -9.06
CA ASP A 83 -8.42 14.10 -8.89
C ASP A 83 -8.28 14.57 -7.44
N ASN A 84 -8.48 13.67 -6.47
CA ASN A 84 -8.41 13.97 -5.05
C ASN A 84 -8.15 12.71 -4.21
N ARG A 85 -7.93 12.92 -2.90
CA ARG A 85 -7.66 11.84 -1.93
C ARG A 85 -8.77 10.78 -1.89
N THR A 86 -10.02 11.17 -2.06
CA THR A 86 -11.17 10.25 -2.08
C THR A 86 -11.14 9.39 -3.34
N ALA A 87 -10.87 10.00 -4.50
CA ALA A 87 -10.67 9.28 -5.76
C ALA A 87 -9.48 8.30 -5.66
N LEU A 88 -8.38 8.72 -5.03
CA LEU A 88 -7.21 7.89 -4.77
C LEU A 88 -7.55 6.69 -3.87
N THR A 89 -8.35 6.92 -2.82
CA THR A 89 -8.84 5.86 -1.92
C THR A 89 -9.68 4.83 -2.68
N ARG A 90 -10.65 5.29 -3.47
CA ARG A 90 -11.51 4.40 -4.28
C ARG A 90 -10.68 3.59 -5.28
N LEU A 91 -9.72 4.23 -5.95
CA LEU A 91 -8.82 3.59 -6.90
C LEU A 91 -7.94 2.54 -6.21
N ALA A 92 -7.40 2.88 -5.04
CA ALA A 92 -6.60 1.96 -4.22
C ALA A 92 -7.40 0.72 -3.81
N CYS A 93 -8.65 0.88 -3.35
CA CYS A 93 -9.52 -0.26 -3.04
C CYS A 93 -9.85 -1.10 -4.28
N ALA A 94 -10.22 -0.47 -5.39
CA ALA A 94 -10.58 -1.17 -6.62
C ALA A 94 -9.42 -1.97 -7.23
N ARG A 95 -8.18 -1.50 -7.03
CA ARG A 95 -6.96 -2.12 -7.56
C ARG A 95 -6.18 -2.92 -6.52
N ASP A 96 -6.76 -3.09 -5.33
CA ASP A 96 -6.18 -3.84 -4.22
C ASP A 96 -4.79 -3.30 -3.84
N LEU A 97 -4.59 -1.98 -3.79
CA LEU A 97 -3.29 -1.36 -3.49
C LEU A 97 -2.91 -1.41 -2.00
N ASP A 98 -3.58 -2.24 -1.20
CA ASP A 98 -3.27 -2.42 0.21
C ASP A 98 -1.96 -3.20 0.39
N THR A 99 -1.20 -2.85 1.42
CA THR A 99 0.12 -3.42 1.70
C THR A 99 0.13 -4.10 3.06
N LEU A 100 0.95 -5.14 3.20
CA LEU A 100 1.12 -5.83 4.48
C LEU A 100 1.70 -4.89 5.55
N THR A 101 2.49 -3.89 5.17
CA THR A 101 2.92 -2.81 6.05
C THR A 101 1.72 -2.01 6.58
N ALA A 102 0.77 -1.68 5.71
CA ALA A 102 -0.46 -0.99 6.10
C ALA A 102 -1.35 -1.86 7.01
N PHE A 103 -1.39 -3.17 6.75
CA PHE A 103 -2.05 -4.15 7.61
C PHE A 103 -1.42 -4.23 9.00
N ALA A 104 -0.10 -4.41 9.08
CA ALA A 104 0.63 -4.52 10.34
C ALA A 104 0.57 -3.26 11.19
N ALA A 105 0.48 -2.08 10.57
CA ALA A 105 0.37 -0.82 11.30
C ALA A 105 -1.03 -0.57 11.90
N SER A 106 -2.05 -1.34 11.47
CA SER A 106 -3.43 -1.24 11.94
C SER A 106 -3.78 -2.25 13.04
N ALA A 107 -2.86 -3.16 13.36
CA ALA A 107 -2.96 -4.17 14.42
C ALA A 107 -2.23 -3.69 15.68
#